data_AF-A0A940L7J5-F1
#
_entry.id   AF-A0A940L7J5-F1
#
_cell.length_a   1.000
_cell.length_b   1.000
_cell.length_c   1.000
_cell.angle_alpha   90.00
_cell.angle_beta   90.00
_cell.angle_gamma   90.00
#
_symmetry.space_group_name_H-M   'P 1'
#
loop_
_entity.id
_entity.type
_entity.pdbx_description
1 polymer ?
#
loop_
_entity_poly.entity_id
_entity_poly.type
_entity_poly.pdbx_seq_one_letter_code
_entity_poly.pdbx_strand_id
1 'polypeptide(L)'
;MKVFIFLIIGLAFGPSFLNISLPPETPTLFSICTYGFLFVGGLELSLKIARQNFRQAVRLSLGAFILPFIVGILTALFIFRGTEFKISNVLFLAIALSVSALPVAIQFLKDMNLYRSQLGNLIISAATLCDIVA
;
A
#
# COMPACT_ATOMS: atom_id res chain seq x y z
N MET A 1 11.12 6.18 9.78
CA MET A 1 10.87 5.76 11.19
C MET A 1 9.61 6.33 11.87
N LYS A 2 8.97 7.41 11.38
CA LYS A 2 7.83 8.05 12.06
C LYS A 2 6.55 7.19 12.14
N VAL A 3 6.29 6.34 11.13
CA VAL A 3 5.09 5.48 11.07
C VAL A 3 4.99 4.52 12.26
N PHE A 4 6.11 3.88 12.62
CA PHE A 4 6.15 2.96 13.76
C PHE A 4 5.83 3.66 15.08
N ILE A 5 6.30 4.90 15.26
CA ILE A 5 6.02 5.69 16.46
C ILE A 5 4.51 5.95 16.58
N PHE A 6 3.85 6.36 15.49
CA PHE A 6 2.40 6.57 15.50
C PHE A 6 1.61 5.27 15.75
N LEU A 7 2.09 4.13 15.24
CA LEU A 7 1.47 2.83 15.50
C LEU A 7 1.56 2.46 16.98
N ILE A 8 2.73 2.62 17.60
CA ILE A 8 2.92 2.34 19.03
C ILE A 8 2.07 3.26 19.90
N ILE A 9 2.03 4.57 19.58
CA ILE A 9 1.18 5.54 20.28
C ILE A 9 -0.30 5.15 20.14
N GLY A 10 -0.74 4.80 18.93
CA GLY A 10 -2.11 4.34 18.68
C GLY A 10 -2.48 3.08 19.45
N LEU A 11 -1.55 2.12 19.56
CA LEU A 11 -1.75 0.91 20.38
C LEU A 11 -1.85 1.25 21.87
N ALA A 12 -1.01 2.17 22.36
CA ALA A 12 -0.99 2.59 23.76
C ALA A 12 -2.24 3.40 24.17
N PHE A 13 -2.72 4.30 23.31
CA PHE A 13 -3.92 5.09 23.59
C PHE A 13 -5.22 4.40 23.15
N GLY A 14 -5.14 3.35 22.34
CA GLY A 14 -6.28 2.64 21.80
C GLY A 14 -7.00 1.74 22.81
N PRO A 15 -7.91 0.89 22.31
CA PRO A 15 -8.73 0.01 23.14
C PRO A 15 -7.91 -1.01 23.94
N SER A 16 -6.67 -1.28 23.52
CA SER A 16 -5.78 -2.26 24.16
C SER A 16 -5.26 -1.85 25.54
N PHE A 17 -5.17 -0.55 25.84
CA PHE A 17 -4.59 -0.07 27.11
C PHE A 17 -5.46 0.98 27.81
N LEU A 18 -5.81 2.09 27.14
CA LEU A 18 -6.59 3.17 27.76
C LEU A 18 -8.12 3.07 27.53
N ASN A 19 -8.57 2.08 26.75
CA ASN A 19 -9.98 1.89 26.38
C ASN A 19 -10.67 3.16 25.81
N ILE A 20 -9.89 4.02 25.14
CA ILE A 20 -10.42 5.21 24.48
C ILE A 20 -11.03 4.76 23.15
N SER A 21 -12.35 4.77 23.08
CA SER A 21 -13.10 4.54 21.84
C SER A 21 -13.06 5.77 20.94
N LEU A 22 -12.90 5.56 19.64
CA LEU A 22 -12.97 6.64 18.68
C LEU A 22 -14.40 7.22 18.61
N PRO A 23 -14.56 8.55 18.44
CA PRO A 23 -15.85 9.17 18.17
C PRO A 23 -16.53 8.55 16.93
N PRO A 24 -17.88 8.53 16.88
CA PRO A 24 -18.63 7.94 15.76
C PRO A 24 -18.40 8.64 14.41
N GLU A 25 -17.93 9.90 14.42
CA GLU A 25 -17.60 10.70 13.23
C GLU A 25 -16.20 10.41 12.65
N THR A 26 -15.40 9.58 13.32
CA THR A 26 -14.03 9.29 12.86
C THR A 26 -13.90 8.54 11.52
N PRO A 27 -14.75 7.56 11.14
CA PRO A 27 -14.58 6.85 9.87
C PRO A 27 -14.89 7.76 8.66
N THR A 28 -15.82 8.70 8.78
CA THR A 28 -16.14 9.66 7.71
C THR A 28 -14.99 10.64 7.51
N LEU A 29 -14.44 11.20 8.59
CA LEU A 29 -13.25 12.05 8.55
C LEU A 29 -12.05 11.31 7.95
N PHE A 30 -11.81 10.06 8.35
CA PHE A 30 -10.70 9.26 7.82
C PHE A 30 -10.83 9.00 6.32
N SER A 31 -12.06 8.74 5.85
CA SER A 31 -12.34 8.53 4.42
C SER A 31 -12.03 9.79 3.62
N ILE A 32 -12.49 10.96 4.08
CA ILE A 32 -12.21 12.26 3.44
C ILE A 32 -10.70 12.53 3.38
N CYS A 33 -9.98 12.31 4.49
CA CYS A 33 -8.52 12.45 4.54
C CYS A 33 -7.82 11.50 3.56
N THR A 34 -8.28 10.26 3.46
CA THR A 34 -7.70 9.25 2.55
C THR A 34 -7.92 9.63 1.09
N TYR A 35 -9.14 10.04 0.72
CA TYR A 35 -9.44 10.52 -0.63
C TYR A 35 -8.66 11.78 -0.97
N GLY A 36 -8.56 12.74 -0.03
CA GLY A 36 -7.74 13.94 -0.20
C GLY A 36 -6.26 13.61 -0.40
N PHE A 37 -5.74 12.62 0.34
CA PHE A 37 -4.37 12.15 0.19
C PHE A 37 -4.13 11.53 -1.20
N LEU A 38 -5.02 10.64 -1.66
CA LEU A 38 -4.93 10.06 -3.00
C LEU A 38 -5.04 11.13 -4.10
N PHE A 39 -5.91 12.14 -3.91
CA PHE A 39 -6.04 13.27 -4.83
C PHE A 39 -4.75 14.08 -4.94
N VAL A 40 -4.13 14.45 -3.82
CA VAL A 40 -2.84 15.15 -3.82
C VAL A 40 -1.75 14.29 -4.44
N GLY A 41 -1.71 13.00 -4.14
CA GLY A 41 -0.79 12.06 -4.81
C GLY A 41 -0.98 12.04 -6.32
N GLY A 42 -2.22 12.10 -6.80
CA GLY A 42 -2.57 12.24 -8.21
C GLY A 42 -2.14 13.58 -8.84
N LEU A 43 -2.12 14.67 -8.08
CA LEU A 43 -1.64 15.98 -8.56
C LEU A 43 -0.11 16.06 -8.67
N GLU A 44 0.62 15.36 -7.81
CA GLU A 44 2.09 15.30 -7.85
C GLU A 44 2.62 14.44 -9.03
N LEU A 45 1.74 13.63 -9.63
CA LEU A 45 2.06 12.74 -10.73
C LEU A 45 2.30 13.50 -12.03
N SER A 46 3.58 13.59 -12.43
CA SER A 46 3.94 14.12 -13.74
C SER A 46 3.72 13.07 -14.84
N LEU A 47 2.62 13.20 -15.59
CA LEU A 47 2.33 12.35 -16.76
C LEU A 47 3.47 12.33 -17.79
N LYS A 48 4.26 13.41 -17.88
CA LYS A 48 5.39 13.52 -18.79
C LYS A 48 6.54 12.57 -18.41
N ILE A 49 6.82 12.41 -17.12
CA ILE A 49 7.82 11.48 -16.58
C ILE A 49 7.31 10.04 -16.65
N ALA A 50 6.03 9.84 -16.31
CA ALA A 50 5.37 8.54 -16.40
C ALA A 50 5.40 8.00 -17.84
N ARG A 51 5.21 8.86 -18.85
CA ARG A 51 5.17 8.46 -20.27
C ARG A 51 6.54 8.02 -20.81
N GLN A 52 7.64 8.62 -20.37
CA GLN A 52 8.99 8.27 -20.85
C GLN A 52 9.40 6.85 -20.46
N ASN A 53 9.02 6.40 -19.25
CA ASN A 53 9.37 5.08 -18.72
C ASN A 53 8.17 4.13 -18.57
N PHE A 54 7.03 4.44 -19.19
CA PHE A 54 5.75 3.75 -18.98
C PHE A 54 5.86 2.23 -19.13
N ARG A 55 6.50 1.75 -20.21
CA ARG A 55 6.66 0.29 -20.45
C ARG A 55 7.55 -0.41 -19.40
N GLN A 56 8.50 0.29 -18.82
CA GLN A 56 9.34 -0.26 -17.75
C GLN A 56 8.59 -0.25 -16.43
N ALA A 57 7.91 0.85 -16.13
CA ALA A 57 7.10 1.00 -14.93
C ALA A 57 5.94 0.00 -14.88
N VAL A 58 5.25 -0.25 -16.01
CA VAL A 58 4.20 -1.28 -16.10
C VAL A 58 4.75 -2.68 -15.87
N ARG A 59 5.88 -3.04 -16.48
CA ARG A 59 6.50 -4.36 -16.24
C ARG A 59 6.93 -4.55 -14.80
N LEU A 60 7.50 -3.50 -14.20
CA LEU A 60 7.87 -3.52 -12.79
C LEU A 60 6.64 -3.63 -11.88
N SER A 61 5.58 -2.87 -12.16
CA SER A 61 4.33 -2.86 -11.41
C SER A 61 3.64 -4.24 -11.46
N LEU A 62 3.54 -4.84 -12.65
CA LEU A 62 3.01 -6.19 -12.80
C LEU A 62 3.84 -7.23 -12.05
N GLY A 63 5.17 -7.16 -12.14
CA GLY A 63 6.05 -8.04 -11.36
C GLY A 63 5.87 -7.86 -9.85
N ALA A 64 5.77 -6.60 -9.40
CA ALA A 64 5.60 -6.25 -8.00
C ALA A 64 4.23 -6.66 -7.44
N PHE A 65 3.19 -6.78 -8.28
CA PHE A 65 1.87 -7.25 -7.86
C PHE A 65 1.72 -8.77 -7.96
N ILE A 66 2.05 -9.35 -9.13
CA ILE A 66 1.81 -10.78 -9.42
C ILE A 66 2.63 -11.68 -8.49
N LEU A 67 3.87 -11.29 -8.19
CA LEU A 67 4.78 -12.11 -7.38
C LEU A 67 4.26 -12.29 -5.93
N PRO A 68 3.97 -11.22 -5.16
CA PRO A 68 3.35 -11.38 -3.85
C PRO A 68 1.94 -11.95 -3.91
N PHE A 69 1.19 -11.75 -5.01
CA PHE A 69 -0.14 -12.34 -5.18
C PHE A 69 -0.08 -13.87 -5.23
N ILE A 70 0.83 -14.42 -6.04
CA ILE A 70 1.06 -15.86 -6.11
C ILE A 70 1.54 -16.38 -4.76
N VAL A 71 2.48 -15.68 -4.12
CA VAL A 71 2.96 -16.06 -2.77
C VAL A 71 1.80 -16.06 -1.78
N GLY A 72 0.90 -15.09 -1.84
CA GLY A 72 -0.27 -15.00 -0.98
C GLY A 72 -1.28 -16.13 -1.21
N ILE A 73 -1.51 -16.53 -2.47
CA ILE A 73 -2.31 -17.71 -2.80
C ILE A 73 -1.66 -18.98 -2.22
N LEU A 74 -0.37 -19.19 -2.45
CA LEU A 74 0.36 -20.36 -1.95
C LEU A 74 0.33 -20.43 -0.42
N THR A 75 0.53 -19.29 0.22
CA THR A 75 0.48 -19.15 1.69
C THR A 75 -0.92 -19.43 2.21
N ALA A 76 -1.97 -18.91 1.56
CA ALA A 76 -3.35 -19.18 1.93
C ALA A 76 -3.70 -20.66 1.79
N LEU A 77 -3.28 -21.29 0.68
CA LEU A 77 -3.46 -22.73 0.47
C LEU A 77 -2.76 -23.55 1.55
N PHE A 78 -1.60 -23.10 2.04
CA PHE A 78 -0.90 -23.76 3.13
C PHE A 78 -1.61 -23.57 4.48
N ILE A 79 -2.06 -22.35 4.81
CA ILE A 79 -2.68 -22.02 6.10
C ILE A 79 -4.08 -22.64 6.22
N PHE A 80 -4.89 -22.57 5.17
CA PHE A 80 -6.28 -23.02 5.20
C PHE A 80 -6.46 -24.52 4.90
N ARG A 81 -5.35 -25.27 4.77
CA ARG A 81 -5.37 -26.72 4.63
C ARG A 81 -6.11 -27.37 5.81
N GLY A 82 -7.19 -28.09 5.51
CA GLY A 82 -8.01 -28.80 6.51
C GLY A 82 -9.12 -27.96 7.16
N THR A 83 -9.35 -26.72 6.70
CA THR A 83 -10.50 -25.89 7.09
C THR A 83 -11.54 -25.81 5.97
N GLU A 84 -12.70 -25.19 6.21
CA GLU A 84 -13.63 -24.84 5.13
C GLU A 84 -12.93 -23.92 4.11
N PHE A 85 -12.48 -24.50 3.01
CA PHE A 85 -11.80 -23.78 1.95
C PHE A 85 -12.77 -22.82 1.26
N LYS A 86 -12.64 -21.52 1.56
CA LYS A 86 -13.39 -20.45 0.89
C LYS A 86 -12.45 -19.66 0.01
N ILE A 87 -12.81 -19.55 -1.27
CA ILE A 87 -12.08 -18.76 -2.27
C ILE A 87 -11.90 -17.31 -1.82
N SER A 88 -12.88 -16.76 -1.08
CA SER A 88 -12.80 -15.43 -0.48
C SER A 88 -11.59 -15.26 0.44
N ASN A 89 -11.24 -16.26 1.24
CA ASN A 89 -10.13 -16.17 2.20
C ASN A 89 -8.78 -16.18 1.48
N VAL A 90 -8.68 -16.96 0.41
CA VAL A 90 -7.47 -17.04 -0.42
C VAL A 90 -7.26 -15.73 -1.17
N LEU A 91 -8.30 -15.21 -1.82
CA LEU A 91 -8.24 -13.94 -2.52
C LEU A 91 -7.97 -12.78 -1.57
N PHE A 92 -8.57 -12.78 -0.38
CA PHE A 92 -8.32 -11.78 0.64
C PHE A 92 -6.83 -11.73 1.02
N LEU A 93 -6.23 -12.88 1.34
CA LEU A 93 -4.81 -12.91 1.71
C LEU A 93 -3.90 -12.52 0.53
N ALA A 94 -4.21 -13.01 -0.67
CA ALA A 94 -3.44 -12.70 -1.88
C ALA A 94 -3.44 -11.20 -2.19
N ILE A 95 -4.61 -10.55 -2.14
CA ILE A 95 -4.73 -9.10 -2.36
C ILE A 95 -4.04 -8.32 -1.24
N ALA A 96 -4.27 -8.70 0.02
CA ALA A 96 -3.68 -8.03 1.18
C ALA A 96 -2.14 -8.01 1.16
N LEU A 97 -1.51 -9.04 0.60
CA LEU A 97 -0.06 -9.11 0.46
C LEU A 97 0.49 -8.39 -0.79
N SER A 98 -0.37 -8.10 -1.77
CA SER A 98 0.05 -7.53 -3.07
C SER A 98 -0.15 -6.03 -3.18
N VAL A 99 -1.12 -5.48 -2.47
CA VAL A 99 -1.41 -4.04 -2.47
C VAL A 99 -0.41 -3.32 -1.57
N SER A 100 0.24 -2.28 -2.11
CA SER A 100 1.28 -1.52 -1.42
C SER A 100 0.84 -0.10 -1.09
N ALA A 101 1.28 0.44 0.04
CA ALA A 101 1.00 1.82 0.43
C ALA A 101 2.06 2.80 -0.14
N LEU A 102 1.70 3.49 -1.22
CA LEU A 102 2.49 4.56 -1.84
C LEU A 102 3.13 5.58 -0.86
N PRO A 103 2.42 6.12 0.17
CA PRO A 103 3.04 7.04 1.13
C PRO A 103 4.24 6.46 1.87
N VAL A 104 4.19 5.17 2.21
CA VAL A 104 5.28 4.50 2.91
C VAL A 104 6.48 4.36 1.99
N ALA A 105 6.26 3.99 0.73
CA ALA A 105 7.32 3.87 -0.27
C ALA A 105 8.00 5.22 -0.56
N ILE A 106 7.23 6.31 -0.70
CA ILE A 106 7.77 7.66 -0.90
C ILE A 106 8.64 8.08 0.29
N GLN A 107 8.16 7.89 1.51
CA GLN A 107 8.92 8.25 2.70
C GLN A 107 10.19 7.40 2.83
N PHE A 108 10.11 6.11 2.51
CA PHE A 108 11.26 5.21 2.52
C PHE A 108 12.34 5.66 1.51
N LEU A 109 11.94 6.00 0.28
CA LEU A 109 12.86 6.54 -0.72
C LEU A 109 13.47 7.89 -0.33
N LYS A 110 12.73 8.74 0.39
CA LYS A 110 13.24 10.01 0.95
C LYS A 110 14.26 9.73 2.07
N ASP A 111 13.96 8.81 2.98
CA ASP A 111 14.86 8.41 4.06
C ASP A 111 16.20 7.84 3.50
N MET A 112 16.15 7.15 2.35
CA MET A 112 17.34 6.65 1.64
C MET A 112 18.04 7.68 0.72
N ASN A 113 17.57 8.93 0.64
CA ASN A 113 18.02 9.93 -0.34
C ASN A 113 17.89 9.51 -1.83
N LEU A 114 17.04 8.52 -2.13
CA LEU A 114 16.81 8.00 -3.48
C LEU A 114 15.60 8.62 -4.17
N TYR A 115 14.78 9.42 -3.49
CA TYR A 115 13.53 9.99 -4.01
C TYR A 115 13.70 10.73 -5.35
N ARG A 116 14.75 11.55 -5.50
CA ARG A 116 15.02 12.33 -6.73
C ARG A 116 15.85 11.57 -7.78
N SER A 117 16.23 10.32 -7.50
CA SER A 117 17.03 9.51 -8.43
C SER A 117 16.16 8.94 -9.56
N GLN A 118 16.80 8.49 -10.65
CA GLN A 118 16.11 7.79 -11.73
C GLN A 118 15.38 6.52 -11.22
N LEU A 119 16.01 5.80 -10.29
CA LEU A 119 15.42 4.63 -9.64
C LEU A 119 14.19 5.01 -8.82
N GLY A 120 14.27 6.08 -8.03
CA GLY A 120 13.16 6.59 -7.21
C GLY A 120 11.95 6.99 -8.07
N ASN A 121 12.19 7.72 -9.16
CA ASN A 121 11.13 8.09 -10.11
C ASN A 121 10.48 6.87 -10.75
N LEU A 122 11.27 5.83 -11.09
CA LEU A 122 10.75 4.60 -11.69
C LEU A 122 9.90 3.80 -10.70
N ILE A 123 10.35 3.68 -9.44
CA ILE A 123 9.60 3.01 -8.36
C ILE A 123 8.28 3.74 -8.08
N ILE A 124 8.31 5.08 -7.95
CA ILE A 124 7.10 5.87 -7.71
C ILE A 124 6.13 5.73 -8.89
N SER A 125 6.63 5.81 -10.13
CA SER A 125 5.80 5.62 -11.32
C SER A 125 5.16 4.22 -11.38
N ALA A 126 5.91 3.18 -11.04
CA ALA A 126 5.39 1.81 -11.00
C ALA A 126 4.35 1.62 -9.87
N ALA A 127 4.58 2.20 -8.70
CA ALA A 127 3.64 2.17 -7.57
C ALA A 127 2.33 2.89 -7.94
N THR A 128 2.41 4.08 -8.53
CA THR A 128 1.22 4.81 -8.98
C THR A 128 0.43 4.07 -10.05
N LEU A 129 1.11 3.36 -10.96
CA LEU A 129 0.43 2.54 -11.95
C LEU A 129 -0.23 1.31 -11.31
N CYS A 130 0.39 0.75 -10.27
CA CYS A 130 -0.22 -0.34 -9.50
C CYS A 130 -1.53 0.12 -8.85
N ASP A 131 -1.53 1.28 -8.21
CA ASP A 131 -2.71 1.84 -7.52
C ASP A 131 -3.86 2.19 -8.48
N ILE A 132 -3.58 2.45 -9.77
CA ILE A 132 -4.62 2.69 -10.80
C ILE A 132 -5.21 1.37 -11.31
N VAL A 133 -4.41 0.29 -11.34
CA VAL A 133 -4.82 -1.01 -11.91
C VAL A 133 -5.52 -1.89 -10.88
N ALA A 134 -5.08 -1.83 -9.62
CA ALA A 134 -5.65 -2.59 -8.50
C ALA A 134 -7.05 -2.07 -8.12
#